data_AF-A0A4Q3B7L7-F1
#
_entry.id   AF-A0A4Q3B7L7-F1
#
_cell.length_a   1.000
_cell.length_b   1.000
_cell.length_c   1.000
_cell.angle_alpha   90.00
_cell.angle_beta   90.00
_cell.angle_gamma   90.00
#
_symmetry.space_group_name_H-M   'P 1'
#
loop_
_entity.id
_entity.type
_entity.pdbx_description
1 polymer ?
#
loop_
_entity_poly.entity_id
_entity_poly.type
_entity_poly.pdbx_seq_one_letter_code
_entity_poly.pdbx_strand_id
1 'polypeptide(L)' 'PFVGKEFHKLIPNSELHFIDKRGHAPMMEVPEEFNKILDGFLAKLKSPAATV' A
#
# COMPACT_ATOMS: atom_id res chain seq x y z
N PRO A 1 13.89 3.80 1.85
CA PRO A 1 13.31 5.17 1.91
C PRO A 1 12.73 5.49 3.31
N PHE A 2 13.29 6.49 4.01
CA PHE A 2 12.86 6.92 5.35
C PHE A 2 11.45 7.53 5.34
N VAL A 3 11.13 8.30 4.31
CA VAL A 3 9.85 9.01 4.16
C VAL A 3 8.64 8.06 4.23
N GLY A 4 8.67 6.93 3.51
CA GLY A 4 7.57 5.94 3.56
C GLY A 4 7.36 5.34 4.96
N LYS A 5 8.44 5.17 5.75
CA LYS A 5 8.34 4.71 7.14
C LYS A 5 7.73 5.78 8.05
N GLU A 6 8.05 7.05 7.84
CA GLU A 6 7.45 8.15 8.62
C GLU A 6 5.96 8.30 8.35
N PHE A 7 5.53 8.22 7.09
CA PHE A 7 4.09 8.20 6.76
C PHE A 7 3.37 7.04 7.44
N HIS A 8 3.95 5.84 7.39
CA HIS A 8 3.35 4.66 8.02
C HIS A 8 3.22 4.79 9.54
N LYS A 9 4.18 5.46 10.21
CA LYS A 9 4.08 5.75 11.66
C LYS A 9 2.93 6.70 11.99
N LEU A 10 2.61 7.65 11.10
CA LEU A 10 1.65 8.72 11.35
C LEU A 10 0.21 8.36 10.90
N ILE A 11 0.06 7.43 9.95
CA ILE A 11 -1.24 7.05 9.40
C ILE A 11 -1.69 5.72 10.03
N PRO A 12 -2.68 5.74 10.95
CA PRO A 12 -3.18 4.51 11.56
C PRO A 12 -3.84 3.62 10.50
N ASN A 13 -3.76 2.30 10.71
CA ASN A 13 -4.28 1.27 9.80
C ASN A 13 -3.70 1.32 8.37
N SER A 14 -2.55 1.97 8.17
CA SER A 14 -1.84 1.95 6.89
C SER A 14 -1.02 0.67 6.70
N GLU A 15 -0.69 0.35 5.45
CA GLU A 15 0.23 -0.73 5.09
C GLU A 15 1.40 -0.16 4.28
N LEU A 16 2.62 -0.63 4.56
CA LEU A 16 3.82 -0.22 3.85
C LEU A 16 4.40 -1.41 3.08
N HIS A 17 4.32 -1.35 1.75
CA HIS A 17 4.85 -2.36 0.84
C HIS A 17 5.96 -1.76 -0.02
N PHE A 18 7.09 -2.48 -0.14
CA PHE A 18 8.19 -2.10 -1.02
C PHE A 18 8.17 -2.97 -2.26
N ILE A 19 8.19 -2.33 -3.43
CA ILE A 19 8.26 -2.98 -4.73
C ILE A 19 9.67 -2.73 -5.27
N ASP A 20 10.45 -3.79 -5.45
CA ASP A 20 11.86 -3.69 -5.80
C ASP A 20 12.09 -3.23 -7.25
N LYS A 21 13.19 -2.49 -7.48
CA LYS A 21 13.72 -2.04 -8.80
C LYS A 21 12.83 -1.07 -9.60
N ARG A 22 12.11 -0.16 -8.94
CA ARG A 22 11.22 0.82 -9.58
C ARG A 22 11.39 2.21 -8.99
N GLY A 23 11.16 3.23 -9.81
CA GLY A 23 11.44 4.62 -9.50
C GLY A 23 10.21 5.36 -8.97
N HIS A 24 9.57 6.10 -9.86
CA HIS A 24 8.63 7.16 -9.50
C HIS A 24 7.16 6.70 -9.53
N ALA A 25 6.83 5.68 -10.32
CA ALA A 25 5.44 5.30 -10.58
C ALA A 25 5.28 3.77 -10.65
N PRO A 26 5.36 3.05 -9.52
CA PRO A 26 5.23 1.59 -9.49
C PRO A 26 3.93 1.07 -10.13
N MET A 27 2.84 1.86 -10.05
CA MET A 27 1.56 1.56 -10.70
C MET A 27 1.63 1.47 -12.24
N MET A 28 2.60 2.15 -12.87
CA MET A 28 2.81 2.12 -14.32
C MET A 28 3.99 1.23 -14.71
N GLU A 29 5.03 1.17 -13.87
CA GLU A 29 6.23 0.41 -14.17
C GLU A 29 6.06 -1.10 -13.92
N VAL A 30 5.23 -1.49 -12.93
CA VAL A 30 4.88 -2.88 -12.57
C VAL A 30 3.40 -2.97 -12.15
N PRO A 31 2.48 -2.77 -13.11
CA PRO A 31 1.05 -2.73 -12.81
C PRO A 31 0.55 -4.02 -12.16
N GLU A 32 1.07 -5.19 -12.54
CA GLU A 32 0.63 -6.47 -11.98
C GLU A 32 0.94 -6.62 -10.49
N GLU A 33 2.17 -6.30 -10.08
CA GLU A 33 2.60 -6.39 -8.68
C GLU A 33 1.89 -5.35 -7.82
N PHE A 34 1.77 -4.12 -8.34
CA PHE A 34 1.00 -3.06 -7.70
C PHE A 34 -0.46 -3.45 -7.51
N ASN A 35 -1.12 -3.97 -8.55
CA ASN A 35 -2.53 -4.35 -8.49
C ASN A 35 -2.79 -5.50 -7.52
N LYS A 36 -1.85 -6.45 -7.38
CA LYS A 36 -1.96 -7.54 -6.40
C LYS A 36 -1.97 -7.02 -4.96
N ILE A 37 -1.10 -6.04 -4.66
CA ILE A 37 -1.03 -5.42 -3.33
C ILE A 37 -2.31 -4.61 -3.07
N LEU A 38 -2.73 -3.80 -4.05
CA LEU A 38 -3.94 -2.99 -3.95
C LEU A 38 -5.21 -3.84 -3.77
N ASP A 39 -5.38 -4.89 -4.57
CA ASP A 39 -6.53 -5.79 -4.46
C ASP A 39 -6.60 -6.44 -3.07
N GLY A 40 -5.47 -6.93 -2.56
CA GLY A 40 -5.38 -7.48 -1.21
C GLY A 40 -5.75 -6.48 -0.12
N PHE A 41 -5.33 -5.22 -0.26
CA PHE A 41 -5.73 -4.15 0.66
C PHE A 41 -7.24 -3.88 0.59
N LEU A 42 -7.80 -3.72 -0.61
CA LEU A 42 -9.22 -3.47 -0.81
C LEU A 42 -10.10 -4.63 -0.33
N ALA A 43 -9.64 -5.88 -0.48
CA ALA A 43 -10.33 -7.05 0.04
C ALA A 43 -10.46 -7.02 1.56
N LYS A 44 -9.43 -6.55 2.29
CA LYS A 44 -9.49 -6.37 3.76
C LYS A 44 -10.51 -5.32 4.16
N LEU A 45 -10.65 -4.25 3.37
CA LEU A 45 -11.61 -3.17 3.62
C LEU A 45 -13.07 -3.55 3.32
N LYS A 46 -13.30 -4.59 2.51
CA LYS A 46 -14.66 -5.10 2.22
C LYS A 46 -15.28 -5.86 3.39
N SER A 47 -14.50 -6.22 4.41
CA SER A 47 -15.04 -6.54 5.75
C SER A 47 -15.26 -5.23 6.49
N PRO A 48 -16.44 -5.00 7.09
CA PRO A 48 -16.85 -3.67 7.56
C PRO A 48 -15.77 -3.10 8.48
N ALA A 49 -15.22 -1.96 8.07
CA ALA A 49 -14.38 -1.13 8.90
C ALA A 49 -15.06 -1.01 10.26
N ALA A 50 -14.35 -1.40 11.32
CA ALA A 50 -14.80 -1.19 12.68
C ALA A 50 -15.15 0.30 12.82
N THR A 51 -16.45 0.58 12.91
CA THR A 51 -16.98 1.88 13.29
C THR A 51 -16.51 2.12 14.72
N VAL A 52 -15.51 2.98 14.88
CA VAL A 52 -15.17 3.63 16.16
C VAL A 52 -15.73 5.02 16.16
#